data_AF-A0A5C0PZR6-F1
#
_entry.id   AF-A0A5C0PZR6-F1
#
_cell.length_a   1.000
_cell.length_b   1.000
_cell.length_c   1.000
_cell.angle_alpha   90.00
_cell.angle_beta   90.00
_cell.angle_gamma   90.00
#
_symmetry.space_group_name_H-M   'P 1'
#
loop_
_entity.id
_entity.type
_entity.pdbx_description
1 polymer ?
#
loop_
_entity_poly.entity_id
_entity_poly.type
_entity_poly.pdbx_seq_one_letter_code
_entity_poly.pdbx_strand_id
1 'polypeptide(L)' 'MKKQNPIDIEGTVTESLPNAMSRVCLDNGCQVLTHISGKIQRSYIRILPGDRVRVELSPYDLTKGCIIYRLRSRQTNNNH' A
#
# COMPACT_ATOMS: atom_id res chain seq x y z
N MET A 1 -19.73 -10.21 15.63
CA MET A 1 -19.53 -9.17 14.59
C MET A 1 -19.00 -9.85 13.33
N LYS A 2 -19.70 -9.72 12.19
CA LYS A 2 -19.29 -10.35 10.92
C LYS A 2 -17.90 -9.82 10.56
N LYS A 3 -16.90 -10.72 10.54
CA LYS A 3 -15.59 -10.45 9.95
C LYS A 3 -15.83 -10.24 8.46
N GLN A 4 -16.07 -8.99 8.05
CA GLN A 4 -15.99 -8.66 6.64
C GLN A 4 -14.52 -8.80 6.27
N ASN A 5 -14.24 -9.71 5.34
CA ASN A 5 -12.89 -9.90 4.85
C ASN A 5 -12.45 -8.57 4.24
N PRO A 6 -11.33 -8.00 4.70
CA PRO A 6 -10.84 -6.78 4.11
C PRO A 6 -10.42 -7.06 2.67
N ILE A 7 -10.57 -6.07 1.80
CA ILE A 7 -10.30 -6.22 0.37
C ILE A 7 -8.86 -5.79 0.14
N ASP A 8 -8.01 -6.74 -0.22
CA ASP A 8 -6.63 -6.45 -0.60
C ASP A 8 -6.52 -6.13 -2.09
N ILE A 9 -5.91 -4.98 -2.40
CA ILE A 9 -5.68 -4.51 -3.76
C ILE A 9 -4.25 -3.99 -3.87
N GLU A 10 -3.63 -4.24 -5.02
CA GLU A 10 -2.31 -3.72 -5.33
C GLU A 10 -2.39 -2.33 -5.96
N GLY A 11 -1.35 -1.55 -5.71
CA GLY A 11 -1.27 -0.19 -6.22
C GLY A 11 0.16 0.33 -6.24
N THR A 12 0.31 1.50 -6.83
CA THR A 12 1.57 2.22 -6.89
C THR A 12 1.45 3.50 -6.10
N VAL A 13 2.42 3.75 -5.22
CA VAL A 13 2.47 5.00 -4.45
C VAL A 13 2.77 6.14 -5.42
N THR A 14 1.87 7.10 -5.52
CA THR A 14 2.09 8.28 -6.37
C THR A 14 2.80 9.37 -5.59
N GLU A 15 2.38 9.61 -4.34
CA GLU A 15 2.86 10.73 -3.55
C GLU A 15 2.91 10.38 -2.06
N SER A 16 3.90 10.94 -1.36
CA SER A 16 4.01 10.86 0.10
C SER A 16 3.50 12.16 0.72
N LEU A 17 2.57 12.06 1.67
CA LEU A 17 1.95 13.21 2.32
C LEU A 17 2.54 13.43 3.72
N PRO A 18 2.54 14.68 4.23
CA PRO A 18 2.80 14.94 5.64
C PRO A 18 1.78 14.17 6.51
N ASN A 19 2.20 13.69 7.67
CA ASN A 19 1.45 12.80 8.60
C ASN A 19 1.54 11.28 8.31
N ALA A 20 2.61 10.81 7.66
CA ALA A 20 2.80 9.39 7.34
C ALA A 20 1.64 8.77 6.52
N MET A 21 0.92 9.63 5.79
CA MET A 21 -0.06 9.22 4.80
C MET A 21 0.63 9.14 3.43
N SER A 22 0.10 8.30 2.56
CA SER A 22 0.60 8.13 1.19
C SER A 22 -0.57 7.98 0.25
N ARG A 23 -0.50 8.67 -0.87
CA ARG A 23 -1.47 8.55 -1.94
C ARG A 23 -1.05 7.38 -2.82
N VAL A 24 -1.95 6.40 -2.94
CA VAL A 24 -1.72 5.19 -3.74
C VAL A 24 -2.72 5.19 -4.87
N CYS A 25 -2.22 5.04 -6.09
CA CYS A 25 -3.04 4.74 -7.25
C CYS A 25 -3.19 3.22 -7.34
N LEU A 26 -4.41 2.73 -7.11
CA LEU A 26 -4.74 1.32 -7.27
C LEU A 26 -4.67 0.94 -8.75
N ASP A 27 -4.44 -0.34 -9.06
CA ASP A 27 -4.47 -0.82 -10.46
C ASP A 27 -5.82 -0.60 -11.15
N ASN A 28 -6.90 -0.42 -10.38
CA ASN A 28 -8.23 -0.07 -10.87
C ASN A 28 -8.36 1.41 -11.31
N GLY A 29 -7.31 2.22 -11.17
CA GLY A 29 -7.29 3.65 -11.52
C GLY A 29 -7.82 4.60 -10.43
N CYS A 30 -8.29 4.07 -9.30
CA CYS A 30 -8.70 4.88 -8.15
C CYS A 30 -7.49 5.34 -7.33
N GLN A 31 -7.48 6.62 -6.93
CA GLN A 31 -6.53 7.13 -5.95
C GLN A 31 -7.13 7.03 -4.55
N VAL A 32 -6.39 6.40 -3.65
CA VAL A 32 -6.80 6.22 -2.26
C VAL A 32 -5.77 6.82 -1.31
N LEU A 33 -6.26 7.31 -0.18
CA LEU A 33 -5.41 7.78 0.91
C LEU A 33 -5.12 6.60 1.83
N THR A 34 -3.85 6.29 1.96
CA THR A 34 -3.40 5.15 2.75
C THR A 34 -2.47 5.58 3.86
N HIS A 35 -2.51 4.84 4.96
CA HIS A 35 -1.52 4.97 6.01
C HIS A 35 -0.76 3.66 6.15
N ILE A 36 0.38 3.75 6.82
CA ILE A 36 1.26 2.62 7.02
C ILE A 36 0.69 1.75 8.16
N SER A 37 0.56 0.43 7.95
CA SER A 37 0.17 -0.44 9.06
C SER A 37 1.27 -0.48 10.13
N GLY A 38 0.88 -0.70 11.39
CA GLY A 38 1.84 -0.81 12.49
C GLY A 38 2.90 -1.92 12.28
N LYS A 39 2.60 -2.95 11.48
CA LYS A 39 3.56 -4.01 11.12
C LYS A 39 4.70 -3.47 10.23
N ILE A 40 4.37 -2.64 9.25
CA ILE A 40 5.35 -1.98 8.37
C ILE A 40 6.16 -0.95 9.17
N GLN A 41 5.51 -0.21 10.07
CA GLN A 41 6.19 0.74 10.95
C GLN A 41 7.21 0.05 11.86
N ARG A 42 6.87 -1.09 12.47
CA ARG A 42 7.81 -1.91 13.27
C ARG A 42 8.93 -2.53 12.44
N SER A 43 8.70 -2.78 11.14
CA SER A 43 9.70 -3.33 10.23
C SER A 43 10.63 -2.25 9.64
N TYR A 44 10.45 -0.97 10.01
CA TYR A 44 11.23 0.16 9.48
C TYR A 44 11.23 0.27 7.94
N ILE A 45 10.19 -0.26 7.29
CA ILE A 45 10.07 -0.22 5.84
C ILE A 45 9.62 1.19 5.44
N ARG A 46 10.48 1.91 4.71
CA ARG A 46 10.12 3.19 4.09
C ARG A 46 9.41 2.94 2.77
N ILE A 47 8.28 3.62 2.61
CA ILE A 47 7.49 3.66 1.39
C ILE A 47 7.84 4.97 0.66
N LEU A 48 8.28 4.86 -0.58
CA LEU A 48 8.63 6.00 -1.43
C LEU A 48 7.65 6.09 -2.60
N PRO A 49 7.45 7.27 -3.21
CA PRO A 49 6.71 7.39 -4.45
C PRO A 49 7.37 6.53 -5.54
N GLY A 50 6.56 5.80 -6.30
CA GLY A 50 6.98 4.79 -7.27
C GLY A 50 7.03 3.36 -6.74
N ASP A 51 6.91 3.15 -5.43
CA ASP A 51 6.85 1.80 -4.88
C ASP A 51 5.52 1.10 -5.16
N ARG A 52 5.62 -0.17 -5.56
CA ARG A 52 4.48 -1.08 -5.58
C ARG A 52 4.16 -1.54 -4.16
N VAL A 53 2.91 -1.37 -3.75
CA VAL A 53 2.42 -1.71 -2.40
C VAL A 53 1.11 -2.46 -2.49
N ARG A 54 0.87 -3.32 -1.49
CA ARG A 54 -0.41 -3.97 -1.28
C ARG A 54 -1.17 -3.21 -0.20
N VAL A 55 -2.34 -2.74 -0.57
CA VAL A 55 -3.23 -1.93 0.27
C VAL A 55 -4.42 -2.78 0.65
N GLU A 56 -4.76 -2.75 1.92
CA GLU A 56 -5.98 -3.33 2.45
C GLU A 56 -7.02 -2.22 2.59
N LEU A 57 -8.11 -2.31 1.83
CA LEU A 57 -9.21 -1.36 1.85
C LEU A 57 -10.22 -1.72 2.94
N SER A 58 -10.74 -0.68 3.59
CA SER A 58 -11.86 -0.87 4.50
C SER A 58 -13.12 -1.24 3.70
N PRO A 59 -13.87 -2.29 4.11
CA PRO A 59 -15.08 -2.71 3.40
C PRO A 59 -16.22 -1.69 3.49
N TYR A 60 -16.07 -0.67 4.35
CA TYR A 60 -17.02 0.43 4.52
C TYR A 60 -16.64 1.69 3.74
N ASP A 61 -15.35 1.88 3.42
CA ASP A 61 -14.83 3.08 2.76
C ASP A 61 -13.67 2.68 1.84
N LEU A 62 -13.96 2.61 0.55
CA LEU A 62 -13.01 2.24 -0.50
C LEU A 62 -12.01 3.37 -0.81
N THR A 63 -12.18 4.57 -0.23
CA THR A 63 -11.25 5.69 -0.44
C THR A 63 -10.06 5.67 0.53
N LYS A 64 -10.16 4.84 1.58
CA LYS A 64 -9.16 4.71 2.64
C LYS A 64 -8.63 3.29 2.74
N GLY A 65 -7.32 3.18 2.93
CA GLY A 65 -6.68 1.89 3.09
C GLY A 65 -5.47 1.87 4.02
N CYS A 66 -5.00 0.67 4.30
CA CYS A 66 -3.81 0.37 5.09
C CYS A 66 -2.76 -0.28 4.19
N ILE A 67 -1.54 0.24 4.15
CA ILE A 67 -0.43 -0.45 3.50
C ILE A 67 0.01 -1.60 4.40
N ILE A 68 -0.21 -2.83 3.93
CA ILE A 68 0.15 -4.06 4.65
C ILE A 68 1.51 -4.62 4.21
N TYR A 69 1.91 -4.35 2.96
CA TYR A 69 3.13 -4.91 2.38
C TYR A 69 3.67 -4.04 1.25
N ARG A 70 5.01 -3.95 1.13
CA ARG A 70 5.70 -3.38 -0.04
C ARG A 70 6.16 -4.52 -0.93
N LEU A 71 5.73 -4.51 -2.18
CA LEU A 71 6.12 -5.52 -3.17
C LEU A 71 7.55 -5.18 -3.63
N ARG A 72 8.52 -5.97 -3.17
CA ARG A 72 9.89 -5.84 -3.68
C ARG A 72 9.92 -6.47 -5.06
N SER A 73 10.10 -5.64 -6.10
CA SER A 73 10.53 -6.12 -7.41
C SER A 73 11.78 -6.96 -7.19
N ARG A 74 11.66 -8.28 -7.38
CA ARG A 74 12.80 -9.17 -7.37
C ARG A 74 13.57 -8.85 -8.64
N GLN A 75 14.56 -7.95 -8.55
CA GLN A 75 15.61 -7.86 -9.56
C GLN A 75 16.29 -9.24 -9.58
N THR A 76 15.89 -10.08 -10.52
CA THR A 76 16.72 -11.19 -10.98
C THR A 76 17.94 -10.56 -11.60
N ASN A 77 19.01 -10.42 -10.83
CA ASN A 77 20.34 -10.14 -11.34
C ASN A 77 20.77 -11.34 -12.18
N ASN A 78 20.30 -11.38 -13.43
CA ASN A 78 20.87 -12.22 -14.48
C ASN A 78 22.10 -11.48 -15.02
N ASN A 79 23.23 -11.63 -14.34
CA ASN A 79 24.53 -11.46 -14.97
C ASN A 79 24.90 -12.81 -15.61
N HIS A 80 25.03 -12.84 -16.93
CA HIS A 80 25.78 -13.86 -17.67
C HIS A 80 27.16 -13.29 -17.99
#